data_AF-A0A1W9R3T6-F1
#
_entry.id   AF-A0A1W9R3T6-F1
#
_cell.length_a   1.000
_cell.length_b   1.000
_cell.length_c   1.000
_cell.angle_alpha   90.00
_cell.angle_beta   90.00
_cell.angle_gamma   90.00
#
_symmetry.space_group_name_H-M   'P 1'
#
loop_
_entity.id
_entity.type
_entity.pdbx_description
1 polymer ?
#
loop_
_entity_poly.entity_id
_entity_poly.type
_entity_poly.pdbx_seq_one_letter_code
_entity_poly.pdbx_strand_id
1 'polypeptide(L)'
;TDISFSPAVIAGSNITYEPFKNFKASFISRFVSRQYIDNTSNKERSIDPYFVNDLKFYYSIKTNFIKEIDLMLSLNNIFNEEYETNAWVYRYYTGGEEYEMNGYFPQAKFNFMAGISLKF
;
A
#
# COMPACT_ATOMS: atom_id res chain seq x y z
N THR A 1 -9.13 -12.16 10.57
CA THR A 1 -9.45 -13.05 11.69
C THR A 1 -10.17 -12.19 12.73
N ASP A 2 -10.45 -12.73 13.90
CA ASP A 2 -11.07 -11.98 15.00
C ASP A 2 -10.04 -11.29 15.92
N ILE A 3 -8.76 -11.43 15.58
CA ILE A 3 -7.64 -10.85 16.32
C ILE A 3 -7.34 -9.47 15.77
N SER A 4 -7.09 -8.53 16.68
CA SER A 4 -6.67 -7.16 16.36
C SER A 4 -5.48 -7.13 15.40
N PHE A 5 -5.58 -6.31 14.36
CA PHE A 5 -4.59 -6.12 13.29
C PHE A 5 -4.21 -7.39 12.52
N SER A 6 -5.05 -8.43 12.55
CA SER A 6 -4.85 -9.70 11.84
C SER A 6 -5.90 -9.88 10.74
N PRO A 7 -5.68 -9.35 9.53
CA PRO A 7 -6.59 -9.58 8.40
C PRO A 7 -6.72 -11.09 8.10
N ALA A 8 -7.90 -11.52 7.68
CA ALA A 8 -8.14 -12.93 7.33
C ALA A 8 -7.45 -13.33 6.02
N VAL A 9 -7.36 -12.40 5.08
CA VAL A 9 -6.77 -12.60 3.76
C VAL A 9 -5.89 -11.41 3.43
N ILE A 10 -4.66 -11.70 3.02
CA ILE A 10 -3.80 -10.77 2.30
C ILE A 10 -3.47 -11.44 0.97
N ALA A 11 -3.73 -10.75 -0.13
CA ALA A 11 -3.40 -11.22 -1.46
C ALA A 11 -2.64 -10.14 -2.22
N GLY A 12 -1.70 -10.54 -3.06
CA GLY A 12 -0.98 -9.63 -3.92
C GLY A 12 -0.56 -10.29 -5.22
N SER A 13 -0.44 -9.48 -6.26
CA SER A 13 0.09 -9.91 -7.56
C SER A 13 1.11 -8.90 -8.06
N ASN A 14 2.11 -9.40 -8.79
CA ASN A 14 3.04 -8.57 -9.54
C ASN A 14 3.18 -9.17 -10.94
N ILE A 15 2.56 -8.50 -11.91
CA ILE A 15 2.58 -8.91 -13.32
C ILE A 15 3.55 -7.98 -14.03
N THR A 16 4.64 -8.53 -14.54
CA THR A 16 5.65 -7.76 -15.28
C THR A 16 5.60 -8.10 -16.76
N TYR A 17 5.55 -7.07 -17.60
CA TYR A 17 5.56 -7.13 -19.04
C TYR A 17 6.81 -6.45 -19.61
N GLU A 18 7.48 -7.13 -20.53
CA GLU A 18 8.74 -6.69 -21.16
C GLU A 18 8.55 -6.62 -22.69
N PRO A 19 7.81 -5.61 -23.22
CA PRO A 19 7.46 -5.53 -24.64
C PRO A 19 8.67 -5.34 -25.57
N PHE A 20 9.76 -4.75 -25.07
CA PHE A 20 10.98 -4.53 -25.83
C PHE A 20 12.19 -4.53 -24.91
N LYS A 21 13.36 -4.64 -25.51
CA LYS A 21 14.64 -4.76 -24.80
C LYS A 21 14.82 -3.57 -23.83
N ASN A 22 15.26 -3.90 -22.61
CA ASN A 22 15.58 -2.96 -21.54
C ASN A 22 14.39 -2.19 -20.94
N PHE A 23 13.15 -2.48 -21.34
CA PHE A 23 11.95 -1.89 -20.75
C PHE A 23 11.14 -2.91 -19.97
N LYS A 24 10.68 -2.52 -18.79
CA LYS A 24 9.77 -3.31 -17.96
C LYS A 24 8.62 -2.43 -17.51
N ALA A 25 7.41 -2.95 -17.61
CA ALA A 25 6.22 -2.40 -16.99
C ALA A 25 5.65 -3.44 -16.03
N SER A 26 5.47 -3.08 -14.77
CA SER A 26 4.91 -3.95 -13.73
C SER A 26 3.58 -3.38 -13.24
N PHE A 27 2.54 -4.20 -13.24
CA PHE A 27 1.27 -3.94 -12.56
C PHE A 27 1.24 -4.72 -11.25
N ILE A 28 1.14 -4.00 -10.15
CA ILE A 28 1.22 -4.55 -8.80
C ILE A 28 -0.12 -4.31 -8.13
N SER A 29 -0.73 -5.35 -7.60
CA SER A 29 -2.00 -5.26 -6.89
C SER A 29 -1.84 -5.81 -5.47
N ARG A 30 -2.51 -5.19 -4.50
CA ARG A 30 -2.51 -5.63 -3.11
C ARG A 30 -3.90 -5.49 -2.51
N PHE A 31 -4.45 -6.59 -2.05
CA PHE A 31 -5.69 -6.68 -1.31
C PHE A 31 -5.41 -7.07 0.14
N VAL A 32 -6.06 -6.36 1.06
CA VAL A 32 -6.08 -6.72 2.48
C VAL A 32 -7.54 -6.74 2.93
N SER A 33 -7.98 -7.86 3.46
CA SER A 33 -9.33 -7.99 4.03
C SER A 33 -9.48 -7.15 5.30
N ARG A 34 -10.71 -6.97 5.78
CA ARG A 34 -11.02 -6.30 7.05
C ARG A 34 -10.12 -6.79 8.18
N GLN A 35 -9.65 -5.85 8.99
CA GLN A 35 -8.90 -6.11 10.21
C GLN A 35 -9.52 -5.33 11.36
N TYR A 36 -9.74 -5.99 12.50
CA TYR A 36 -10.25 -5.34 13.71
C TYR A 36 -9.14 -4.53 14.40
N ILE A 37 -9.50 -3.47 15.09
CA ILE A 37 -8.53 -2.63 15.85
C ILE A 37 -8.49 -3.01 17.34
N ASP A 38 -9.41 -3.87 17.78
CA ASP A 38 -9.39 -4.57 19.08
C ASP A 38 -9.75 -6.06 18.90
N ASN A 39 -9.82 -6.81 20.01
CA ASN A 39 -10.18 -8.24 20.00
C ASN A 39 -11.67 -8.49 20.26
N THR A 40 -12.54 -7.47 20.11
CA THR A 40 -13.99 -7.64 20.31
C THR A 40 -14.69 -8.15 19.06
N SER A 41 -13.99 -8.20 17.92
CA SER A 41 -14.56 -8.49 16.60
C SER A 41 -15.70 -7.55 16.20
N ASN A 42 -15.74 -6.35 16.79
CA ASN A 42 -16.74 -5.35 16.46
C ASN A 42 -16.38 -4.69 15.11
N LYS A 43 -17.30 -4.79 14.13
CA LYS A 43 -17.11 -4.22 12.80
C LYS A 43 -16.95 -2.69 12.82
N GLU A 44 -17.59 -1.99 13.74
CA GLU A 44 -17.42 -0.53 13.91
C GLU A 44 -16.01 -0.18 14.43
N ARG A 45 -15.30 -1.16 14.98
CA ARG A 45 -13.90 -1.09 15.43
C ARG A 45 -13.01 -1.90 14.49
N SER A 46 -13.06 -1.56 13.22
CA SER A 46 -12.24 -2.21 12.22
C SER A 46 -11.82 -1.24 11.13
N ILE A 47 -10.76 -1.62 10.43
CA ILE A 47 -10.32 -0.97 9.21
C ILE A 47 -10.97 -1.70 8.05
N ASP A 48 -11.53 -0.93 7.12
CA ASP A 48 -12.19 -1.47 5.94
C ASP A 48 -11.21 -2.26 5.05
N PRO A 49 -11.67 -3.33 4.38
CA PRO A 49 -10.87 -3.97 3.35
C PRO A 49 -10.47 -2.95 2.28
N TYR A 50 -9.25 -3.06 1.77
CA TYR A 50 -8.79 -2.18 0.70
C TYR A 50 -8.09 -2.95 -0.42
N PHE A 51 -8.18 -2.40 -1.62
CA PHE A 51 -7.52 -2.93 -2.82
C PHE A 51 -6.79 -1.82 -3.56
N VAL A 52 -5.46 -1.81 -3.46
CA VAL A 52 -4.62 -0.80 -4.09
C VAL A 52 -3.83 -1.38 -5.25
N ASN A 53 -3.61 -0.55 -6.27
CA ASN A 53 -2.96 -0.94 -7.50
C ASN A 53 -1.89 0.09 -7.88
N ASP A 54 -0.72 -0.40 -8.24
CA ASP A 54 0.44 0.40 -8.60
C ASP A 54 0.93 0.03 -10.01
N LEU A 55 1.53 0.99 -10.70
CA LEU A 55 2.26 0.78 -11.94
C LEU A 55 3.73 1.17 -11.72
N LYS A 56 4.65 0.32 -12.17
CA LYS A 56 6.08 0.64 -12.19
C LYS A 56 6.64 0.47 -13.58
N PHE A 57 7.38 1.47 -14.03
CA PHE A 57 8.09 1.45 -15.29
C PHE A 57 9.58 1.55 -15.02
N TYR A 58 10.34 0.73 -15.73
CA TYR A 58 11.79 0.74 -15.70
C TYR A 58 12.31 0.73 -17.13
N TYR A 59 13.30 1.57 -17.41
CA TYR A 59 14.00 1.59 -18.69
C TYR A 59 15.50 1.74 -18.50
N SER A 60 16.29 0.92 -19.18
CA SER A 60 17.75 0.95 -19.09
C SER A 60 18.41 1.34 -20.41
N ILE A 61 19.30 2.31 -20.36
CA ILE A 61 20.01 2.87 -21.51
C ILE A 61 21.50 2.58 -21.33
N LYS A 62 22.12 1.94 -22.32
CA LYS A 62 23.58 1.73 -22.34
C LYS A 62 24.23 2.77 -23.23
N THR A 63 25.29 3.40 -22.72
CA THR A 63 26.05 4.42 -23.46
C THR A 63 27.55 4.13 -23.41
N ASN A 64 28.35 4.81 -24.22
CA ASN A 64 29.81 4.63 -24.24
C ASN A 64 30.53 5.36 -23.09
N PHE A 65 29.93 6.42 -22.54
CA PHE A 65 30.54 7.25 -21.49
C PHE A 65 30.08 6.86 -20.09
N ILE A 66 28.81 6.47 -19.95
CA ILE A 66 28.20 5.92 -18.72
C ILE A 66 27.71 4.52 -19.08
N LYS A 67 28.25 3.49 -18.42
CA LYS A 67 27.97 2.09 -18.78
C LYS A 67 26.48 1.80 -18.84
N GLU A 68 25.72 2.35 -17.89
CA GLU A 68 24.27 2.16 -17.84
C GLU A 68 23.57 3.33 -17.13
N ILE A 69 22.44 3.76 -17.67
CA ILE A 69 21.53 4.75 -17.10
C ILE A 69 20.18 4.07 -16.92
N ASP A 70 19.74 3.90 -15.68
CA ASP A 70 18.42 3.34 -15.37
C ASP A 70 17.45 4.46 -15.03
N LEU A 71 16.30 4.47 -15.71
CA LEU A 71 15.17 5.34 -15.43
C LEU A 71 14.08 4.53 -14.75
N MET A 72 13.50 5.07 -13.67
CA MET A 72 12.35 4.49 -12.99
C MET A 72 11.21 5.48 -12.87
N LEU A 73 9.98 5.00 -13.00
CA LEU A 73 8.75 5.72 -12.67
C LEU A 73 7.83 4.78 -11.90
N SER A 74 7.43 5.17 -10.70
CA SER A 74 6.43 4.49 -9.88
C SER A 74 5.19 5.37 -9.79
N LEU A 75 4.04 4.82 -10.16
CA LEU A 75 2.72 5.41 -9.97
C LEU A 75 2.01 4.55 -8.92
N ASN A 76 1.83 5.08 -7.73
CA ASN A 76 1.28 4.33 -6.61
C ASN A 76 -0.19 4.71 -6.39
N ASN A 77 -1.02 3.72 -6.07
CA ASN A 77 -2.46 3.88 -5.87
C ASN A 77 -3.14 4.55 -7.09
N ILE A 78 -3.00 3.94 -8.27
CA ILE A 78 -3.42 4.50 -9.57
C ILE A 78 -4.93 4.77 -9.68
N PHE A 79 -5.73 4.10 -8.85
CA PHE A 79 -7.18 4.32 -8.76
C PHE A 79 -7.59 5.30 -7.67
N ASN A 80 -6.61 5.90 -6.98
CA ASN A 80 -6.83 6.92 -5.96
C ASN A 80 -7.73 6.45 -4.81
N GLU A 81 -7.57 5.19 -4.40
CA GLU A 81 -8.31 4.58 -3.30
C GLU A 81 -8.03 5.32 -1.98
N GLU A 82 -9.08 5.63 -1.23
CA GLU A 82 -8.95 6.15 0.13
C GLU A 82 -8.98 4.97 1.10
N TYR A 83 -7.91 4.78 1.87
CA TYR A 83 -7.80 3.63 2.75
C TYR A 83 -6.91 3.92 3.96
N GLU A 84 -7.10 3.15 5.01
CA GLU A 84 -6.28 3.15 6.19
C GLU A 84 -5.57 1.79 6.34
N THR A 85 -4.36 1.81 6.90
CA THR A 85 -3.61 0.57 7.16
C THR A 85 -3.53 0.25 8.65
N ASN A 86 -3.86 1.24 9.48
CA ASN A 86 -3.71 1.16 10.92
C ASN A 86 -4.69 2.09 11.61
N ALA A 87 -4.89 1.85 12.91
CA ALA A 87 -5.71 2.67 13.79
C ALA A 87 -5.25 2.47 15.24
N TRP A 88 -5.81 3.25 16.15
CA TRP A 88 -5.68 3.03 17.58
C TRP A 88 -7.05 3.16 18.24
N VAL A 89 -7.21 2.49 19.39
CA VAL A 89 -8.40 2.58 20.23
C VAL A 89 -7.98 2.69 21.69
N TYR A 90 -8.64 3.58 22.42
CA TYR A 90 -8.44 3.77 23.85
C TYR A 90 -9.79 3.71 24.57
N ARG A 91 -9.92 2.76 25.50
CA ARG A 91 -11.13 2.56 26.32
C ARG A 91 -10.86 3.07 27.72
N TYR A 92 -11.83 3.78 28.30
CA TYR A 92 -11.73 4.28 29.67
C TYR A 92 -13.10 4.26 30.36
N TYR A 93 -13.08 4.16 31.69
CA TYR A 93 -14.29 4.20 32.51
C TYR A 93 -14.28 5.47 33.35
N THR A 94 -15.38 6.22 33.32
CA THR A 94 -15.56 7.40 34.17
C THR A 94 -17.04 7.56 34.55
N GLY A 95 -17.32 7.94 35.79
CA GLY A 95 -18.69 8.15 36.27
C GLY A 95 -19.60 6.89 36.25
N GLY A 96 -19.03 5.69 36.16
CA GLY A 96 -19.80 4.44 36.03
C GLY A 96 -20.18 4.06 34.60
N GLU A 97 -19.77 4.86 33.62
CA GLU A 97 -19.97 4.60 32.19
C GLU A 97 -18.64 4.31 31.48
N GLU A 98 -18.72 3.48 30.43
CA GLU A 98 -17.59 3.17 29.56
C GLU A 98 -17.58 4.11 28.36
N TYR A 99 -16.41 4.64 28.03
CA TYR A 99 -16.18 5.50 26.88
C TYR A 99 -15.04 4.96 26.02
N GLU A 100 -15.04 5.35 24.76
CA GLU A 100 -13.99 5.02 23.83
C GLU A 100 -13.57 6.18 22.94
N MET A 101 -12.31 6.18 22.56
CA MET A 101 -11.75 7.05 21.52
C MET A 101 -11.00 6.19 20.52
N ASN A 102 -11.16 6.50 19.24
CA ASN A 102 -10.41 5.86 18.17
C ASN A 102 -9.84 6.90 17.21
N GLY A 103 -8.80 6.50 16.50
CA GLY A 103 -8.22 7.30 15.42
C GLY A 103 -7.63 6.38 14.36
N TYR A 104 -7.74 6.81 13.10
CA TYR A 104 -7.30 6.05 11.95
C TYR A 104 -6.10 6.73 11.26
N PHE A 105 -5.23 5.94 10.64
CA PHE A 105 -4.05 6.44 9.95
C PHE A 105 -4.26 6.38 8.43
N PRO A 106 -4.78 7.47 7.82
CA PRO A 106 -5.06 7.50 6.39
C PRO A 106 -3.76 7.35 5.60
N GLN A 107 -3.84 6.61 4.50
CA GLN A 107 -2.72 6.42 3.61
C GLN A 107 -2.72 7.42 2.47
N ALA A 108 -1.59 7.49 1.77
CA ALA A 108 -1.46 8.34 0.61
C ALA A 108 -2.47 7.92 -0.48
N LYS A 109 -3.19 8.93 -0.97
CA LYS A 109 -3.90 8.90 -2.24
C LYS A 109 -2.91 8.70 -3.40
N PHE A 110 -3.38 8.82 -4.64
CA PHE A 110 -2.51 8.71 -5.80
C PHE A 110 -1.24 9.56 -5.65
N ASN A 111 -0.08 8.96 -5.87
CA ASN A 111 1.21 9.63 -5.83
C ASN A 111 2.18 8.99 -6.81
N PHE A 112 3.27 9.70 -7.13
CA PHE A 112 4.27 9.19 -8.06
C PHE A 112 5.69 9.49 -7.59
N MET A 113 6.63 8.69 -8.07
CA MET A 113 8.06 8.87 -7.85
C MET A 113 8.81 8.56 -9.15
N ALA A 114 9.71 9.45 -9.55
CA ALA A 114 10.62 9.21 -10.66
C ALA A 114 12.06 9.20 -10.14
N GLY A 115 12.93 8.41 -10.78
CA GLY A 115 14.32 8.30 -10.37
C GLY A 115 15.25 7.96 -11.54
N ILE A 116 16.51 8.36 -11.39
CA ILE A 116 17.58 8.09 -12.33
C ILE A 116 18.74 7.45 -11.54
N SER A 117 19.29 6.36 -12.04
CA SER A 117 20.50 5.72 -11.51
C SER A 117 21.57 5.67 -12.58
N LEU A 118 22.79 6.07 -12.23
CA LEU A 118 23.95 6.09 -13.13
C LEU A 118 24.95 5.03 -12.67
N LYS A 119 25.34 4.13 -13.58
CA LYS A 119 26.38 3.13 -13.36
C LYS A 119 27.60 3.46 -14.22
N PHE A 120 28.73 3.73 -13.56
CA PHE A 120 30.00 4.14 -14.17
C PHE A 120 30.91 2.94 -14.49
#